data_AF-A0A7S2CIA9-F1
#
_entry.id   AF-A0A7S2CIA9-F1
#
_cell.length_a   1.000
_cell.length_b   1.000
_cell.length_c   1.000
_cell.angle_alpha   90.00
_cell.angle_beta   90.00
_cell.angle_gamma   90.00
#
_symmetry.space_group_name_H-M   'P 1'
#
loop_
_entity.id
_entity.type
_entity.pdbx_description
1 polymer ?
#
loop_
_entity_poly.entity_id
_entity_poly.type
_entity_poly.pdbx_seq_one_letter_code
_entity_poly.pdbx_strand_id
1 'polypeptide(L)'
;ARPHLHVGILLDTKGPEIRTGFFADKGGKIQLKCGQNLRIVTDYSFLGDASCIACTYEALPQAVVPGNKILMADGSVTVTVTSIGDGFVDTRVENDAAIGERKNMNLPGVKVDLPVLQPKDVDDLVNFGIPQGVDYVAASFVQ
;
A
#
# COMPACT_ATOMS: atom_id res chain seq x y z
N ALA A 1 20.09 35.04 3.60
CA ALA A 1 19.36 34.38 4.71
C ALA A 1 18.21 35.28 5.16
N ARG A 2 17.09 34.74 5.64
CA ARG A 2 15.94 35.51 6.17
C ARG A 2 15.75 35.22 7.67
N PRO A 3 16.59 35.80 8.55
CA PRO A 3 16.70 35.39 9.95
C PRO A 3 15.46 35.71 10.82
N HIS A 4 14.49 36.48 10.30
CA HIS A 4 13.29 36.89 11.02
C HIS A 4 12.02 36.15 10.59
N LEU A 5 12.15 35.15 9.72
CA LEU A 5 11.01 34.32 9.34
C LEU A 5 10.87 33.16 10.32
N HIS A 6 9.69 33.04 10.91
CA HIS A 6 9.28 31.84 11.63
C HIS A 6 8.84 30.78 10.62
N VAL A 7 9.39 29.57 10.74
CA VAL A 7 9.07 28.44 9.88
C VAL A 7 8.53 27.33 10.77
N GLY A 8 7.39 26.77 10.37
CA GLY A 8 6.84 25.58 11.01
C GLY A 8 7.55 24.32 10.53
N ILE A 9 7.79 23.38 11.45
CA ILE A 9 8.33 22.06 11.19
C ILE A 9 7.18 21.05 11.30
N LEU A 10 7.00 20.25 10.24
CA LEU A 10 5.99 19.21 10.18
C LEU A 10 6.66 17.84 10.17
N LEU A 11 6.20 16.95 11.04
CA LEU A 11 6.51 15.52 11.02
C LEU A 11 5.37 14.78 10.33
N ASP A 12 5.68 14.10 9.23
CA ASP A 12 4.72 13.25 8.51
C ASP A 12 4.95 11.79 8.91
N THR A 13 3.95 11.15 9.52
CA THR A 13 4.08 9.76 9.97
C THR A 13 4.03 8.84 8.75
N LYS A 14 4.68 7.68 8.84
CA LYS A 14 4.62 6.70 7.76
C LYS A 14 3.23 6.05 7.69
N GLY A 15 2.67 5.70 8.84
CA GLY A 15 1.35 5.07 8.96
C GLY A 15 1.32 3.62 8.46
N PRO A 16 0.15 2.98 8.50
CA PRO A 16 -0.03 1.62 8.01
C PRO A 16 0.11 1.59 6.48
N GLU A 17 0.94 0.67 5.98
CA GLU A 17 1.14 0.48 4.55
C GLU A 17 0.79 -0.95 4.13
N ILE A 18 -0.02 -1.06 3.08
CA ILE A 18 -0.22 -2.30 2.34
C ILE A 18 0.73 -2.27 1.15
N ARG A 19 1.46 -3.37 0.90
CA ARG A 19 2.45 -3.46 -0.17
C ARG A 19 2.33 -4.76 -0.97
N THR A 20 2.70 -4.69 -2.23
CA THR A 20 2.91 -5.87 -3.08
C THR A 20 4.14 -6.67 -2.65
N GLY A 21 4.24 -7.92 -3.07
CA GLY A 21 5.35 -8.83 -2.77
C GLY A 21 6.60 -8.62 -3.61
N PHE A 22 7.46 -9.64 -3.52
CA PHE A 22 8.64 -9.83 -4.38
C PHE A 22 8.28 -10.64 -5.61
N PHE A 23 9.11 -10.57 -6.65
CA PHE A 23 8.88 -11.29 -7.90
C PHE A 23 9.84 -12.46 -8.05
N ALA A 24 9.42 -13.47 -8.82
CA ALA A 24 10.27 -14.62 -9.13
C ALA A 24 11.52 -14.19 -9.92
N ASP A 25 11.34 -13.26 -10.86
CA ASP A 25 12.43 -12.63 -11.59
C ASP A 25 13.02 -11.46 -10.79
N LYS A 26 14.19 -11.70 -10.17
CA LYS A 26 14.85 -10.75 -9.28
C LYS A 26 15.07 -9.38 -9.94
N GLY A 27 14.49 -8.34 -9.36
CA GLY A 27 14.66 -6.95 -9.81
C GLY A 27 13.93 -6.60 -11.12
N GLY A 28 13.09 -7.50 -11.62
CA GLY A 28 12.30 -7.30 -12.82
C GLY A 28 11.10 -6.38 -12.60
N LYS A 29 10.57 -5.83 -13.70
CA LYS A 29 9.24 -5.24 -13.73
C LYS A 29 8.29 -6.24 -14.37
N ILE A 30 7.12 -6.42 -13.77
CA ILE A 30 6.05 -7.21 -14.37
C ILE A 30 5.23 -6.28 -15.26
N GLN A 31 4.99 -6.72 -16.50
CA GLN A 31 4.08 -6.04 -17.41
C GLN A 31 2.66 -6.59 -17.21
N LEU A 32 1.72 -5.69 -17.00
CA LEU A 32 0.31 -5.99 -16.84
C LEU A 32 -0.46 -5.40 -18.03
N LYS A 33 -1.40 -6.18 -18.57
CA LYS A 33 -2.26 -5.79 -19.69
C LYS A 33 -3.69 -5.59 -19.25
N CYS A 34 -4.34 -4.56 -19.80
CA CYS A 34 -5.74 -4.29 -19.57
C CYS A 34 -6.60 -5.53 -19.92
N GLY A 35 -7.55 -5.84 -19.05
CA GLY A 35 -8.45 -6.98 -19.16
C GLY A 35 -7.87 -8.32 -18.70
N GLN A 36 -6.57 -8.42 -18.41
CA GLN A 36 -5.99 -9.66 -17.92
C GLN A 36 -6.41 -9.95 -16.48
N ASN A 37 -6.44 -11.23 -16.12
CA ASN A 37 -6.64 -11.65 -14.74
C ASN A 37 -5.34 -11.50 -13.95
N LEU A 38 -5.46 -11.04 -12.71
CA LEU A 38 -4.37 -10.97 -11.75
C LEU A 38 -4.88 -11.46 -10.39
N ARG A 39 -4.24 -12.49 -9.86
CA ARG A 39 -4.49 -12.95 -8.48
C ARG A 39 -3.60 -12.20 -7.50
N ILE A 40 -4.16 -11.85 -6.36
CA ILE A 40 -3.44 -11.27 -5.23
C ILE A 40 -3.56 -12.25 -4.06
N VAL A 41 -2.44 -12.85 -3.64
CA VAL A 41 -2.40 -13.77 -2.48
C VAL A 41 -1.92 -13.06 -1.23
N THR A 42 -2.32 -13.58 -0.06
CA THR A 42 -1.90 -13.05 1.24
C THR A 42 -0.67 -13.73 1.82
N ASP A 43 -0.24 -14.86 1.23
CA ASP A 43 1.06 -15.45 1.54
C ASP A 43 2.18 -14.55 0.99
N TYR A 44 2.76 -13.74 1.88
CA TYR A 44 3.80 -12.78 1.51
C TYR A 44 5.14 -13.43 1.12
N SER A 45 5.31 -14.74 1.35
CA SER A 45 6.48 -15.49 0.88
C SER A 45 6.40 -15.84 -0.61
N PHE A 46 5.21 -15.73 -1.22
CA PHE A 46 4.99 -16.03 -2.62
C PHE A 46 5.76 -15.07 -3.54
N LEU A 47 6.52 -15.62 -4.47
CA LEU A 47 7.25 -14.86 -5.48
C LEU A 47 6.36 -14.68 -6.71
N GLY A 48 5.96 -13.44 -6.97
CA GLY A 48 4.97 -13.08 -7.98
C GLY A 48 5.46 -13.03 -9.42
N ASP A 49 4.50 -13.03 -10.33
CA ASP A 49 4.64 -12.89 -11.79
C ASP A 49 3.42 -12.15 -12.39
N ALA A 50 3.30 -12.13 -13.72
CA ALA A 50 2.23 -11.41 -14.44
C ALA A 50 0.80 -11.93 -14.17
N SER A 51 0.65 -13.09 -13.52
CA SER A 51 -0.63 -13.73 -13.21
C SER A 51 -0.97 -13.72 -11.72
N CYS A 52 0.02 -13.65 -10.83
CA CYS A 52 -0.17 -13.72 -9.40
C CYS A 52 0.87 -12.89 -8.63
N ILE A 53 0.45 -12.08 -7.66
CA ILE A 53 1.35 -11.30 -6.79
C ILE A 53 0.95 -11.46 -5.32
N ALA A 54 1.90 -11.27 -4.40
CA ALA A 54 1.60 -11.27 -2.97
C ALA A 54 1.23 -9.87 -2.45
N CYS A 55 0.55 -9.82 -1.31
CA CYS A 55 0.16 -8.62 -0.57
C CYS A 55 0.54 -8.78 0.92
N THR A 56 1.03 -7.71 1.55
CA THR A 56 1.36 -7.72 3.00
C THR A 56 0.14 -7.78 3.91
N TYR A 57 -1.06 -7.48 3.40
CA TYR A 57 -2.27 -7.39 4.22
C TYR A 57 -3.04 -8.71 4.21
N GLU A 58 -2.83 -9.50 5.27
CA GLU A 58 -3.43 -10.84 5.41
C GLU A 58 -4.96 -10.83 5.40
N ALA A 59 -5.56 -9.76 5.92
CA ALA A 59 -7.02 -9.59 5.96
C ALA A 59 -7.62 -9.01 4.67
N LEU A 60 -6.84 -8.91 3.58
CA LEU A 60 -7.32 -8.40 2.29
C LEU A 60 -8.61 -9.11 1.80
N PRO A 61 -8.72 -10.45 1.81
CA PRO A 61 -9.93 -11.15 1.37
C PRO A 61 -11.18 -10.82 2.19
N GLN A 62 -11.02 -10.44 3.46
CA GLN A 62 -12.13 -10.07 4.35
C GLN A 62 -12.49 -8.58 4.25
N ALA A 63 -11.55 -7.75 3.79
CA ALA A 63 -11.74 -6.30 3.70
C ALA A 63 -12.44 -5.88 2.39
N VAL A 64 -12.16 -6.55 1.27
CA VAL A 64 -12.70 -6.16 -0.04
C VAL A 64 -13.95 -6.97 -0.42
N VAL A 65 -14.71 -6.45 -1.38
CA VAL A 65 -15.82 -7.16 -2.04
C VAL A 65 -15.68 -7.07 -3.57
N PRO A 66 -16.30 -7.99 -4.35
CA PRO A 66 -16.34 -7.88 -5.80
C PRO A 66 -16.83 -6.50 -6.26
N GLY A 67 -16.15 -5.92 -7.25
CA GLY A 67 -16.37 -4.56 -7.73
C GLY A 67 -15.55 -3.48 -7.03
N ASN A 68 -14.92 -3.76 -5.88
CA ASN A 68 -13.96 -2.81 -5.30
C ASN A 68 -12.74 -2.63 -6.20
N LYS A 69 -12.14 -1.43 -6.14
CA LYS A 69 -10.88 -1.13 -6.80
C LYS A 69 -9.73 -1.31 -5.84
N ILE A 70 -8.62 -1.83 -6.36
CA ILE A 70 -7.33 -1.86 -5.69
C ILE A 70 -6.36 -1.07 -6.57
N LEU A 71 -5.75 -0.06 -5.99
CA LEU A 71 -4.75 0.78 -6.64
C LEU A 71 -3.37 0.33 -6.20
N MET A 72 -2.42 0.20 -7.11
CA MET A 72 -1.04 -0.16 -6.79
C MET A 72 -0.06 0.81 -7.44
N ALA A 73 1.09 1.01 -6.79
CA ALA A 73 2.13 1.95 -7.25
C ALA A 73 1.57 3.36 -7.48
N ASP A 74 1.01 3.96 -6.43
CA ASP A 74 0.42 5.30 -6.44
C ASP A 74 -0.71 5.45 -7.47
N GLY A 75 -1.45 4.36 -7.72
CA GLY A 75 -2.54 4.33 -8.69
C GLY A 75 -2.10 4.16 -10.15
N SER A 76 -0.81 3.94 -10.40
CA SER A 76 -0.31 3.63 -11.75
C SER A 76 -0.88 2.31 -12.29
N VAL A 77 -1.21 1.37 -11.41
CA VAL A 77 -1.97 0.17 -11.74
C VAL A 77 -3.31 0.21 -11.00
N THR A 78 -4.39 0.00 -11.74
CA THR A 78 -5.73 -0.19 -11.17
C THR A 78 -6.21 -1.59 -11.51
N VAL A 79 -6.70 -2.30 -10.51
CA VAL A 79 -7.44 -3.57 -10.71
C VAL A 79 -8.81 -3.50 -10.04
N THR A 80 -9.75 -4.25 -10.59
CA THR A 80 -11.09 -4.44 -10.02
C THR A 80 -11.22 -5.85 -9.49
N VAL A 81 -11.67 -5.99 -8.24
CA VAL A 81 -11.92 -7.31 -7.62
C VAL A 81 -13.04 -8.03 -8.36
N THR A 82 -12.79 -9.27 -8.79
CA THR A 82 -13.76 -10.12 -9.48
C THR A 82 -14.31 -11.22 -8.60
N SER A 83 -13.48 -11.83 -7.75
CA SER A 83 -13.87 -12.87 -6.81
C SER A 83 -12.90 -12.96 -5.64
N ILE A 84 -13.36 -13.60 -4.55
CA ILE A 84 -12.61 -13.74 -3.31
C ILE A 84 -12.54 -15.23 -2.98
N GLY A 85 -11.37 -15.69 -2.57
CA GLY A 85 -11.16 -17.04 -2.06
C GLY A 85 -10.44 -17.03 -0.73
N ASP A 86 -10.09 -18.22 -0.24
CA ASP A 86 -9.35 -18.36 1.00
C ASP A 86 -7.88 -17.98 0.79
N GLY A 87 -7.43 -16.90 1.43
CA GLY A 87 -6.07 -16.37 1.29
C GLY A 87 -5.77 -15.69 -0.05
N PHE A 88 -6.76 -15.42 -0.90
CA PHE A 88 -6.54 -14.70 -2.16
C PHE A 88 -7.74 -13.88 -2.64
N VAL A 89 -7.44 -12.92 -3.51
CA VAL A 89 -8.40 -12.09 -4.25
C VAL A 89 -8.08 -12.18 -5.72
N ASP A 90 -9.05 -12.58 -6.53
CA ASP A 90 -8.94 -12.51 -7.99
C ASP A 90 -9.40 -11.14 -8.47
N THR A 91 -8.66 -10.59 -9.42
CA THR A 91 -8.91 -9.26 -9.96
C THR A 91 -8.77 -9.24 -11.47
N ARG A 92 -9.33 -8.20 -12.08
CA ARG A 92 -9.10 -7.85 -13.49
C ARG A 92 -8.32 -6.54 -13.56
N VAL A 93 -7.25 -6.52 -14.34
CA VAL A 93 -6.45 -5.31 -14.58
C VAL A 93 -7.24 -4.34 -15.47
N GLU A 94 -7.27 -3.06 -15.09
CA GLU A 94 -8.06 -2.02 -15.77
C GLU A 94 -7.23 -1.16 -16.74
N ASN A 95 -5.89 -1.25 -16.68
CA ASN A 95 -5.01 -0.48 -17.57
C ASN A 95 -3.69 -1.20 -17.86
N ASP A 96 -3.07 -0.88 -19.01
CA ASP A 96 -1.71 -1.31 -19.32
C ASP A 96 -0.73 -0.59 -18.38
N ALA A 97 0.14 -1.35 -17.72
CA ALA A 97 1.12 -0.80 -16.79
C ALA A 97 2.30 -1.75 -16.52
N ALA A 98 3.39 -1.19 -15.99
CA ALA A 98 4.49 -1.96 -15.45
C ALA A 98 4.57 -1.75 -13.92
N ILE A 99 4.66 -2.83 -13.16
CA ILE A 99 4.78 -2.79 -11.70
C ILE A 99 6.12 -3.35 -11.24
N GLY A 100 6.71 -2.72 -10.23
CA GLY A 100 7.91 -3.21 -9.54
C GLY A 100 7.55 -3.89 -8.21
N GLU A 101 8.55 -4.41 -7.52
CA GLU A 101 8.35 -5.05 -6.22
C GLU A 101 7.98 -4.04 -5.11
N ARG A 102 7.28 -4.51 -4.08
CA ARG A 102 7.02 -3.77 -2.82
C ARG A 102 6.38 -2.40 -3.02
N LYS A 103 5.54 -2.27 -4.03
CA LYS A 103 4.78 -1.05 -4.31
C LYS A 103 3.61 -0.95 -3.35
N ASN A 104 3.26 0.27 -2.97
CA ASN A 104 2.11 0.51 -2.11
C ASN A 104 0.82 0.07 -2.79
N MET A 105 -0.18 -0.23 -1.95
CA MET A 105 -1.53 -0.55 -2.37
C MET A 105 -2.51 0.34 -1.60
N ASN A 106 -3.51 0.86 -2.30
CA ASN A 106 -4.62 1.62 -1.71
C ASN A 106 -5.94 0.93 -2.05
N LEU A 107 -6.88 0.96 -1.11
CA LEU A 107 -8.18 0.31 -1.20
C LEU A 107 -9.30 1.38 -1.06
N PRO A 108 -9.61 2.15 -2.13
CA PRO A 108 -10.60 3.21 -2.04
C PRO A 108 -11.98 2.71 -1.62
N GLY A 109 -12.55 3.34 -0.59
CA GLY A 109 -13.87 2.97 -0.06
C GLY A 109 -13.90 1.68 0.76
N VAL A 110 -12.73 1.12 1.09
CA VAL A 110 -12.59 -0.05 1.95
C VAL A 110 -12.02 0.38 3.29
N LYS A 111 -12.67 -0.06 4.38
CA LYS A 111 -12.13 0.12 5.73
C LYS A 111 -10.99 -0.87 5.94
N VAL A 112 -9.80 -0.36 6.18
CA VAL A 112 -8.63 -1.18 6.46
C VAL A 112 -8.47 -1.31 7.97
N ASP A 113 -8.51 -2.55 8.45
CA ASP A 113 -8.29 -2.84 9.87
C ASP A 113 -6.80 -2.94 10.17
N LEU A 114 -6.11 -1.80 10.08
CA LEU A 114 -4.73 -1.63 10.52
C LEU A 114 -4.67 -0.45 11.50
N PRO A 115 -3.87 -0.56 12.59
CA PRO A 115 -3.70 0.55 13.50
C PRO A 115 -3.08 1.74 12.76
N VAL A 116 -3.70 2.92 12.90
CA VAL A 116 -3.26 4.17 12.24
C VAL A 116 -1.83 4.55 12.64
N LEU A 117 -1.44 4.26 13.88
CA LEU A 117 -0.05 4.42 14.34
C LEU A 117 0.58 3.04 14.55
N GLN A 118 1.62 2.75 13.78
CA GLN A 118 2.46 1.57 13.99
C GLN A 118 3.48 1.84 15.12
N PRO A 119 4.12 0.80 15.69
CA PRO A 119 5.13 1.01 16.73
C PRO A 119 6.24 1.98 16.33
N LYS A 120 6.61 2.01 15.04
CA LYS A 120 7.59 2.96 14.51
C LYS A 120 7.06 4.40 14.47
N ASP A 121 5.78 4.60 14.13
CA ASP A 121 5.18 5.95 14.14
C ASP A 121 5.12 6.48 15.57
N VAL A 122 4.79 5.64 16.54
CA VAL A 122 4.82 6.03 17.97
C VAL A 122 6.22 6.42 18.41
N ASP A 123 7.24 5.66 18.01
CA ASP A 123 8.65 5.99 18.27
C ASP A 123 9.04 7.33 17.62
N ASP A 124 8.65 7.57 16.36
CA ASP A 124 8.89 8.83 15.67
C ASP A 124 8.24 10.02 16.37
N LEU A 125 7.04 9.86 16.91
CA LEU A 125 6.35 10.92 17.63
C LEU A 125 6.99 11.20 18.99
N VAL A 126 7.23 10.14 19.78
CA VAL A 126 7.66 10.25 21.18
C VAL A 126 9.14 10.57 21.31
N ASN A 127 9.99 9.87 20.53
CA ASN A 127 11.44 9.94 20.68
C ASN A 127 12.11 10.87 19.68
N PHE A 128 11.42 11.31 18.63
CA PHE A 128 11.94 12.28 17.67
C PHE A 128 11.12 13.57 17.64
N GLY A 129 9.82 13.51 17.37
CA GLY A 129 8.96 14.69 17.19
C GLY A 129 8.94 15.60 18.43
N ILE A 130 8.66 15.04 19.61
CA ILE A 130 8.63 15.80 20.86
C ILE A 130 10.01 16.42 21.18
N PRO A 131 11.13 15.67 21.21
CA PRO A 131 12.45 16.26 21.51
C PRO A 131 12.92 17.30 20.50
N GLN A 132 12.53 17.18 19.22
CA GLN A 132 12.87 18.16 18.18
C GLN A 132 11.94 19.38 18.17
N GLY A 133 10.86 19.37 18.96
CA GLY A 133 9.92 20.49 19.04
C GLY A 133 9.20 20.76 17.72
N VAL A 134 8.77 19.70 17.02
CA VAL A 134 8.00 19.86 15.77
C VAL A 134 6.68 20.58 16.04
N ASP A 135 6.26 21.46 15.14
CA ASP A 135 5.05 22.28 15.30
C ASP A 135 3.78 21.51 14.90
N TYR A 136 3.90 20.57 13.94
CA TYR A 136 2.78 19.84 13.38
C TYR A 136 3.09 18.35 13.19
N VAL A 137 2.04 17.54 13.27
CA VAL A 137 2.07 16.13 12.89
C VAL A 137 1.03 15.90 11.80
N ALA A 138 1.46 15.44 10.63
CA ALA A 138 0.57 14.86 9.63
C ALA A 138 0.46 13.36 9.89
N ALA A 139 -0.71 12.92 10.35
CA ALA A 139 -0.98 11.52 10.58
C ALA A 139 -1.44 10.87 9.26
N SER A 140 -0.60 10.01 8.70
CA SER A 140 -0.91 9.28 7.48
C SER A 140 -2.02 8.23 7.69
N PHE A 141 -2.86 8.05 6.66
CA PHE A 141 -3.91 7.02 6.60
C PHE A 141 -4.95 7.04 7.75
N VAL A 142 -5.31 8.23 8.25
CA VAL A 142 -6.49 8.38 9.13
C VAL A 142 -7.77 8.01 8.34
N GLN A 143 -8.59 7.11 8.90
CA GLN A 143 -9.81 6.57 8.28
C GLN A 143 -11.04 6.77 9.17
#